data_AF-A0A432I8E0-F1
#
_entry.id   AF-A0A432I8E0-F1
#
_cell.length_a   1.000
_cell.length_b   1.000
_cell.length_c   1.000
_cell.angle_alpha   90.00
_cell.angle_beta   90.00
_cell.angle_gamma   90.00
#
_symmetry.space_group_name_H-M   'P 1'
#
loop_
_entity.id
_entity.type
_entity.pdbx_description
1 polymer ?
#
loop_
_entity_poly.entity_id
_entity_poly.type
_entity_poly.pdbx_seq_one_letter_code
_entity_poly.pdbx_strand_id
1 'polypeptide(L)' 'MNYISLILLLQNVDIDEKLRNAPDDRYQIGIIIGTYLPFVLLAGLAYLFFYIAKKRKDDK' A
#
# COMPACT_ATOMS: atom_id res chain seq x y z
N MET A 1 -4.17 -0.70 -24.92
CA MET A 1 -3.35 -0.42 -23.72
C MET A 1 -3.75 -1.43 -22.65
N ASN A 2 -2.84 -2.30 -22.20
CA ASN A 2 -3.19 -3.35 -21.25
C ASN A 2 -3.27 -2.74 -19.83
N TYR A 3 -4.36 -2.97 -19.10
CA TYR A 3 -4.59 -2.39 -17.76
C TYR A 3 -3.48 -2.75 -16.76
N ILE A 4 -2.86 -3.91 -16.98
CA ILE A 4 -1.70 -4.41 -16.24
C ILE A 4 -0.51 -3.46 -16.34
N SER A 5 -0.29 -2.83 -17.50
CA SER A 5 0.86 -1.92 -17.71
C SER A 5 0.76 -0.64 -16.90
N LEU A 6 -0.46 -0.15 -16.61
CA LEU A 6 -0.66 1.05 -15.80
C LEU A 6 -0.35 0.79 -14.33
N ILE A 7 -0.73 -0.39 -13.83
CA ILE A 7 -0.41 -0.87 -12.48
C ILE A 7 1.09 -1.08 -12.33
N LEU A 8 1.73 -1.66 -13.34
CA LEU A 8 3.19 -1.84 -13.36
C LEU A 8 3.93 -0.51 -13.42
N LEU A 9 3.44 0.50 -14.15
CA LEU A 9 4.05 1.84 -14.17
C LEU A 9 4.02 2.52 -12.80
N LEU A 10 2.92 2.35 -12.05
CA LEU A 10 2.79 2.82 -10.66
C LEU A 10 3.63 1.99 -9.67
N GLN A 11 4.00 0.75 -10.02
CA GLN A 11 4.83 -0.14 -9.20
C GLN A 11 6.32 -0.10 -9.54
N ASN A 12 6.73 0.45 -10.68
CA ASN A 12 8.14 0.70 -11.03
C ASN A 12 8.66 1.92 -10.24
N VAL A 13 8.60 1.81 -8.92
CA VAL A 13 9.23 2.75 -8.00
C VAL A 13 10.56 2.14 -7.65
N ASP A 14 11.63 2.55 -8.32
CA ASP A 14 12.99 2.15 -7.93
C ASP A 14 13.28 2.73 -6.54
N ILE A 15 13.07 1.93 -5.50
CA ILE A 15 13.20 2.35 -4.11
C ILE A 15 14.66 2.64 -3.80
N ASP A 16 15.59 1.88 -4.38
CA ASP A 16 17.02 2.05 -4.18
C ASP A 16 17.48 3.39 -4.76
N GLU A 17 17.01 3.76 -5.96
CA GLU A 17 17.26 5.09 -6.53
C GLU A 17 16.68 6.21 -5.67
N LYS A 18 15.48 6.03 -5.12
CA LYS A 18 14.85 7.02 -4.23
C LYS A 18 15.57 7.17 -2.89
N LEU A 19 16.08 6.09 -2.32
CA LEU A 19 16.85 6.12 -1.09
C LEU A 19 18.21 6.81 -1.30
N ARG A 20 18.89 6.53 -2.42
CA ARG A 20 20.18 7.16 -2.76
C ARG A 20 20.07 8.66 -3.01
N ASN A 21 18.94 9.10 -3.55
CA ASN A 21 18.65 10.52 -3.80
C ASN A 21 17.91 11.21 -2.64
N ALA A 22 17.72 10.54 -1.51
CA ALA A 22 17.02 11.11 -0.38
C ALA A 22 17.81 12.27 0.25
N PRO A 23 17.24 13.48 0.36
CA PRO A 23 17.95 14.65 0.86
C PRO A 23 18.17 14.62 2.39
N ASP A 24 17.33 13.90 3.12
CA ASP A 24 17.43 13.74 4.57
C ASP A 24 16.85 12.41 5.06
N ASP A 25 17.09 12.09 6.32
CA ASP A 25 16.62 10.85 6.96
C ASP A 25 15.08 10.80 7.03
N ARG A 26 14.41 11.95 7.11
CA ARG A 26 12.94 12.04 7.14
C ARG A 26 12.33 11.60 5.82
N TYR A 27 12.93 11.98 4.70
CA TYR A 27 12.49 11.54 3.39
C TYR A 27 12.69 10.03 3.19
N GLN A 28 13.80 9.46 3.70
CA GLN A 28 14.00 7.99 3.69
C GLN A 28 12.92 7.26 4.47
N ILE A 29 12.56 7.75 5.65
CA ILE A 29 11.45 7.19 6.44
C ILE A 29 10.14 7.26 5.65
N GLY A 30 9.88 8.37 4.95
CA GLY A 30 8.72 8.52 4.07
C GLY A 30 8.69 7.49 2.94
N ILE A 31 9.83 7.20 2.30
CA ILE A 31 9.97 6.17 1.26
C ILE A 31 9.65 4.79 1.84
N ILE A 32 10.24 4.45 2.98
CA ILE A 32 10.05 3.14 3.63
C ILE A 32 8.58 2.93 4.02
N ILE A 33 7.95 3.94 4.65
CA ILE A 33 6.53 3.88 5.01
C ILE A 33 5.66 3.77 3.76
N GLY A 34 5.97 4.52 2.70
CA GLY A 34 5.27 4.47 1.42
C GLY A 34 5.28 3.07 0.80
N THR A 35 6.39 2.34 0.92
CA THR A 35 6.52 0.95 0.44
C THR A 35 5.62 -0.02 1.20
N TYR A 36 5.46 0.15 2.51
CA TYR A 36 4.60 -0.71 3.33
C TYR A 36 3.11 -0.33 3.30
N LEU A 37 2.79 0.92 2.93
CA LEU A 37 1.42 1.43 2.84
C LEU A 37 0.43 0.55 2.05
N PRO A 38 0.75 0.00 0.87
CA PRO A 38 -0.17 -0.90 0.15
C PRO A 38 -0.54 -2.15 0.96
N PHE A 39 0.37 -2.68 1.78
CA PHE A 39 0.07 -3.84 2.63
C PHE A 39 -0.84 -3.47 3.80
N VAL A 40 -0.63 -2.29 4.40
CA VAL A 40 -1.52 -1.75 5.45
C VAL A 40 -2.93 -1.51 4.91
N LEU A 41 -3.04 -1.00 3.69
CA LEU A 41 -4.32 -0.86 2.98
C LEU A 41 -5.04 -2.20 2.81
N LEU A 42 -4.32 -3.24 2.38
CA LEU A 42 -4.88 -4.58 2.24
C LEU A 42 -5.34 -5.16 3.59
N ALA A 43 -4.56 -4.98 4.65
CA ALA A 43 -4.96 -5.39 6.00
C ALA A 43 -6.20 -4.64 6.49
N GLY A 44 -6.29 -3.33 6.23
CA GLY A 44 -7.46 -2.52 6.53
C GLY A 44 -8.70 -2.97 5.76
N LEU A 45 -8.56 -3.29 4.47
CA LEU A 45 -9.63 -3.87 3.67
C LEU A 45 -10.08 -5.22 4.20
N ALA A 46 -9.15 -6.10 4.56
CA ALA A 46 -9.46 -7.40 5.16
C ALA A 46 -10.26 -7.24 6.46
N TYR A 47 -9.85 -6.30 7.32
CA TYR A 47 -10.59 -5.97 8.54
C TYR A 47 -11.99 -5.42 8.23
N LEU A 48 -12.11 -4.55 7.24
CA LEU A 48 -13.39 -3.98 6.82
C LEU A 48 -14.35 -5.07 6.31
N PHE A 49 -13.85 -5.99 5.49
CA PHE A 49 -14.63 -7.15 5.04
C PHE A 49 -15.03 -8.07 6.20
N PHE A 50 -14.10 -8.33 7.13
CA PHE A 50 -14.41 -9.10 8.35
C PHE A 50 -15.50 -8.43 9.18
N TYR A 51 -15.41 -7.13 9.39
CA TYR A 51 -16.38 -6.36 10.15
C TYR A 51 -17.77 -6.39 9.51
N ILE A 52 -17.86 -6.19 8.19
CA ILE A 52 -19.12 -6.29 7.44
C ILE A 52 -19.71 -7.70 7.54
N ALA A 53 -18.87 -8.74 7.37
CA ALA A 53 -19.31 -10.13 7.45
C ALA A 53 -19.78 -10.50 8.86
N LYS A 54 -19.11 -10.00 9.91
CA LYS A 54 -19.49 -10.20 11.30
C LYS A 54 -20.82 -9.52 11.63
N LYS A 55 -21.00 -8.26 11.23
CA LYS A 55 -22.27 -7.53 11.44
C LYS A 55 -23.47 -8.27 10.85
N ARG A 56 -23.31 -8.90 9.69
CA ARG A 56 -24.37 -9.71 9.05
C ARG A 56 -24.69 -11.03 9.77
N LYS A 57 -23.79 -11.54 10.61
CA LYS A 57 -24.04 -12.71 11.46
C LYS A 57 -24.72 -12.35 12.76
N ASP A 58 -24.46 -11.15 13.30
CA ASP A 58 -25.08 -10.68 14.55
C ASP A 58 -26.52 -10.15 14.33
N ASP A 59 -26.88 -9.74 13.10
CA ASP A 59 -28.25 -9.33 12.72
C ASP A 59 -29.19 -10.50 12.35
N LYS A 60 -28.74 -11.76 12.45
CA LYS A 60 -29.55 -12.98 12.22
C LYS A 60 -29.68 -13.80 13.50
#